data_AF-A0A7W1EWH5-F1
#
_entry.id   AF-A0A7W1EWH5-F1
#
_cell.length_a   1.000
_cell.length_b   1.000
_cell.length_c   1.000
_cell.angle_alpha   90.00
_cell.angle_beta   90.00
_cell.angle_gamma   90.00
#
_symmetry.space_group_name_H-M   'P 1'
#
loop_
_entity.id
_entity.type
_entity.pdbx_description
1 polymer ?
#
loop_
_entity_poly.entity_id
_entity_poly.type
_entity_poly.pdbx_seq_one_letter_code
_entity_poly.pdbx_strand_id
1 'polypeptide(L)' 'MGQVLIENELNALTKVNVSELKNGTYIYKIIKDNKIIKADKLIISK' A
#
# COMPACT_ATOMS: atom_id res chain seq x y z
N MET A 1 -12.18 8.20 -9.90
CA MET A 1 -10.85 8.10 -9.27
C MET A 1 -10.98 7.13 -8.10
N GLY A 2 -10.57 5.87 -8.28
CA GLY A 2 -10.74 4.82 -7.26
C GLY A 2 -9.54 4.77 -6.32
N GLN A 3 -9.80 4.76 -5.01
CA GLN A 3 -8.77 4.63 -3.98
C GLN A 3 -8.65 3.16 -3.57
N VAL A 4 -7.50 2.54 -3.82
CA VAL A 4 -7.24 1.15 -3.38
C VAL A 4 -6.64 1.22 -1.98
N LEU A 5 -7.37 0.69 -1.00
CA LEU A 5 -6.94 0.53 0.38
C LEU A 5 -6.44 -0.89 0.57
N ILE A 6 -5.17 -1.05 0.96
CA ILE A 6 -4.59 -2.37 1.26
C ILE A 6 -4.34 -2.42 2.76
N GLU A 7 -5.26 -3.06 3.48
CA GLU A 7 -5.12 -3.34 4.91
C GLU A 7 -4.46 -4.71 5.08
N ASN A 8 -3.36 -4.77 5.82
CA ASN A 8 -2.71 -6.03 6.18
C ASN A 8 -2.22 -5.91 7.63
N GLU A 9 -2.63 -6.86 8.47
CA GLU A 9 -2.31 -6.86 9.89
C GLU A 9 -0.78 -7.00 10.09
N LEU A 10 -0.26 -6.23 11.04
CA LEU A 10 1.15 -5.90 11.18
C LEU A 10 1.98 -7.08 11.71
N ASN A 11 2.19 -8.11 10.91
CA ASN A 11 3.28 -9.07 11.08
C ASN A 11 4.51 -8.57 10.30
N ALA A 12 5.72 -8.82 10.82
CA ALA A 12 6.98 -8.11 10.54
C ALA A 12 7.43 -7.95 9.07
N LEU A 13 6.69 -8.50 8.10
CA LEU A 13 6.83 -8.28 6.66
C LEU A 13 5.44 -8.07 6.05
N THR A 14 4.99 -6.82 5.96
CA THR A 14 3.77 -6.46 5.22
C THR A 14 4.04 -6.60 3.72
N LYS A 15 3.84 -7.80 3.16
CA LYS A 15 3.90 -8.01 1.71
C LYS A 15 2.59 -7.54 1.10
N VAL A 16 2.69 -6.66 0.11
CA VAL A 16 1.57 -6.18 -0.69
C VAL A 16 1.69 -6.79 -2.07
N ASN A 17 0.66 -7.48 -2.54
CA ASN A 17 0.62 -7.97 -3.91
C ASN A 17 0.36 -6.80 -4.87
N VAL A 18 1.35 -6.49 -5.71
CA VAL A 18 1.29 -5.40 -6.71
C VAL A 18 1.12 -5.94 -8.15
N SER A 19 0.87 -7.24 -8.30
CA SER A 19 0.82 -7.90 -9.62
C SER A 19 -0.33 -7.40 -10.48
N GLU A 20 -1.47 -7.05 -9.86
CA GLU A 20 -2.67 -6.53 -10.55
C GLU A 20 -2.64 -5.00 -10.73
N LEU A 21 -1.70 -4.30 -10.12
CA LEU A 21 -1.55 -2.86 -10.28
C LEU A 21 -0.91 -2.54 -11.63
N LYS A 22 -1.47 -1.53 -12.30
CA LYS A 22 -0.95 -0.98 -13.55
C LYS A 22 0.31 -0.16 -13.26
N ASN A 23 1.09 0.12 -14.32
CA ASN A 23 2.19 1.06 -14.22
C ASN A 23 1.66 2.43 -13.80
N GLY A 24 2.33 3.06 -12.83
CA GLY A 24 1.86 4.31 -12.26
C GLY A 24 2.46 4.63 -10.89
N THR A 25 2.05 5.76 -10.35
CA THR A 25 2.43 6.20 -9.00
C THR A 25 1.25 5.99 -8.06
N TYR A 26 1.52 5.31 -6.95
CA TYR A 26 0.57 4.99 -5.89
C TYR A 26 1.07 5.58 -4.58
N ILE A 27 0.16 5.78 -3.63
CA ILE A 27 0.50 6.04 -2.24
C ILE A 27 0.07 4.81 -1.46
N TYR A 28 1.01 4.16 -0.78
CA TYR A 28 0.66 3.12 0.18
C TYR A 28 0.62 3.74 1.57
N LYS A 29 -0.26 3.21 2.43
CA LYS A 29 -0.33 3.58 3.83
C LYS A 29 -0.38 2.31 4.69
N ILE A 30 0.36 2.34 5.78
CA ILE A 30 0.32 1.31 6.82
C ILE A 30 -0.54 1.86 7.95
N ILE A 31 -1.61 1.14 8.28
CA ILE A 31 -2.56 1.52 9.33
C ILE A 31 -2.41 0.54 10.49
N LYS A 32 -2.29 1.07 11.70
CA LYS A 32 -2.31 0.30 12.96
C LYS A 32 -3.22 1.02 13.93
N ASP A 33 -4.13 0.28 14.57
CA ASP A 33 -5.09 0.84 15.55
C ASP A 33 -5.86 2.06 15.00
N ASN A 34 -6.30 1.95 13.74
CA ASN A 34 -6.98 3.01 12.98
C ASN A 34 -6.16 4.32 12.79
N LYS A 35 -4.85 4.29 13.03
CA LYS A 35 -3.92 5.39 12.78
C LYS A 35 -2.96 5.05 11.64
N ILE A 36 -2.71 6.03 10.77
CA ILE A 36 -1.68 5.90 9.74
C ILE A 36 -0.32 6.01 10.43
N ILE A 37 0.45 4.93 10.43
CA ILE A 37 1.80 4.90 11.02
C ILE A 37 2.89 5.18 9.99
N LYS A 38 2.61 4.95 8.71
CA LYS A 38 3.50 5.27 7.60
C LYS A 38 2.69 5.47 6.33
N ALA A 39 3.09 6.43 5.52
CA ALA A 39 2.62 6.55 4.14
C ALA A 39 3.77 7.00 3.26
N ASP A 40 3.90 6.41 2.08
CA ASP A 40 4.97 6.76 1.15
C ASP A 40 4.55 6.47 -0.29
N LYS A 41 5.33 7.00 -1.23
CA LYS A 41 5.14 6.83 -2.66
C LYS A 41 5.62 5.45 -3.08
N LEU A 42 4.77 4.76 -3.82
CA LEU A 42 5.09 3.52 -4.51
C LEU A 42 5.04 3.78 -6.02
N ILE A 43 6.16 3.59 -6.69
CA ILE A 43 6.25 3.72 -8.15
C ILE A 43 6.29 2.30 -8.72
N ILE A 44 5.31 1.98 -9.57
CA ILE A 44 5.25 0.70 -10.28
C ILE A 44 5.59 0.97 -11.74
N SER A 45 6.67 0.36 -12.20
CA SER A 45 7.12 0.36 -13.58
C SER A 45 7.52 -1.07 -13.95
N LYS A 46 6.59 -1.82 -14.55
CA LYS A 46 6.81 -3.14 -15.15
C LYS A 46 7.21 -2.99 -16.61
#